data_AF-A0A918ZQ45-F1
#
_entry.id   AF-A0A918ZQ45-F1
#
_cell.length_a   1.000
_cell.length_b   1.000
_cell.length_c   1.000
_cell.angle_alpha   90.00
_cell.angle_beta   90.00
_cell.angle_gamma   90.00
#
_symmetry.space_group_name_H-M   'P 1'
#
loop_
_entity.id
_entity.type
_entity.pdbx_description
1 polymer ?
#
loop_
_entity_poly.entity_id
_entity_poly.type
_entity_poly.pdbx_seq_one_letter_code
_entity_poly.pdbx_strand_id
1 'polypeptide(L)' 'MVEAVGPGVTTLAPGNEVFGLPRHPPPAGTYAEYVTSPARHLVRKPEALTHVQAAALPPAARSHPE' A
#
# COMPACT_ATOMS: atom_id res chain seq x y z
N MET A 1 -7.02 1.32 -4.17
CA MET A 1 -7.67 0.05 -3.80
C MET A 1 -6.88 -1.10 -4.40
N VAL A 2 -6.91 -2.29 -3.79
CA VAL A 2 -6.33 -3.51 -4.37
C VAL A 2 -7.28 -4.05 -5.43
N GLU A 3 -6.83 -4.16 -6.69
CA GLU A 3 -7.58 -4.81 -7.77
C GLU A 3 -7.34 -6.33 -7.80
N ALA A 4 -6.09 -6.75 -7.64
CA ALA A 4 -5.69 -8.14 -7.69
C ALA A 4 -4.51 -8.40 -6.75
N VAL A 5 -4.37 -9.66 -6.33
CA VAL A 5 -3.26 -10.12 -5.51
C VAL A 5 -2.51 -11.27 -6.19
N GLY A 6 -1.20 -11.30 -6.02
CA GLY A 6 -0.36 -12.37 -6.56
C GLY A 6 -0.44 -13.65 -5.72
N PRO A 7 0.07 -14.78 -6.25
CA PRO A 7 0.13 -16.04 -5.50
C PRO A 7 0.86 -15.89 -4.17
N GLY A 8 0.29 -16.45 -3.10
CA GLY A 8 0.88 -16.44 -1.75
C GLY A 8 0.64 -15.16 -0.93
N VAL A 9 -0.06 -14.16 -1.47
CA VAL A 9 -0.49 -12.99 -0.68
C VAL A 9 -1.73 -13.36 0.15
N THR A 10 -1.59 -13.31 1.48
CA THR A 10 -2.69 -13.58 2.43
C THR A 10 -3.09 -12.35 3.25
N THR A 11 -2.30 -11.28 3.20
CA THR A 11 -2.48 -10.08 4.02
C THR A 11 -3.42 -9.05 3.40
N LEU A 12 -3.67 -9.16 2.09
CA LEU A 12 -4.47 -8.25 1.28
C LEU A 12 -5.42 -9.05 0.39
N ALA A 13 -6.57 -8.45 0.06
CA ALA A 13 -7.53 -8.99 -0.89
C ALA A 13 -8.06 -7.89 -1.82
N PRO A 14 -8.60 -8.24 -3.01
CA PRO A 14 -9.33 -7.30 -3.86
C PRO A 14 -10.38 -6.50 -3.08
N GLY A 15 -10.50 -5.21 -3.37
CA GLY A 15 -11.38 -4.29 -2.64
C GLY A 15 -10.76 -3.66 -1.38
N ASN A 16 -9.59 -4.09 -0.92
CA ASN A 16 -8.95 -3.42 0.21
C ASN A 16 -8.47 -2.00 -0.15
N GLU A 17 -8.89 -1.02 0.63
CA GLU A 17 -8.29 0.31 0.61
C GLU A 17 -6.93 0.26 1.31
N VAL A 18 -5.87 0.62 0.60
CA VAL A 18 -4.50 0.54 1.08
C VAL A 18 -3.75 1.81 0.75
N PHE A 19 -2.74 2.13 1.55
CA PHE A 19 -1.81 3.23 1.33
C PHE A 19 -0.38 2.78 1.67
N GLY A 20 0.63 3.48 1.13
CA GLY A 20 2.04 3.15 1.32
C GLY A 20 2.94 3.72 0.22
N LEU A 21 4.23 3.34 0.23
CA LEU A 21 5.17 3.66 -0.84
C LEU A 21 5.56 2.39 -1.62
N PRO A 22 4.92 2.14 -2.77
CA PRO A 22 5.30 1.05 -3.65
C PRO A 22 6.77 1.11 -4.05
N ARG A 23 7.44 -0.05 -3.99
CA ARG A 23 8.80 -0.25 -4.53
C ARG A 23 9.87 0.76 -4.06
N HIS A 24 9.73 1.40 -2.90
CA HIS A 24 10.80 2.23 -2.30
C HIS A 24 11.92 1.34 -1.70
N PRO A 25 13.23 1.67 -1.83
CA PRO A 25 13.84 2.85 -2.48
C PRO A 25 14.02 2.91 -4.03
N PRO A 26 13.68 1.90 -4.86
CA PRO A 26 13.59 2.07 -6.33
C PRO A 26 12.44 3.00 -6.84
N PRO A 27 12.36 3.35 -8.15
CA PRO A 27 11.40 4.36 -8.62
C PRO A 27 9.95 3.94 -8.36
N ALA A 28 9.23 4.78 -7.61
CA ALA A 28 7.81 4.62 -7.37
C ALA A 28 7.03 5.04 -8.62
N GLY A 29 6.56 4.07 -9.41
CA GLY A 29 5.69 4.30 -10.57
C GLY A 29 4.25 4.63 -10.18
N THR A 30 4.05 5.57 -9.24
CA THR A 30 2.76 5.87 -8.62
C THR A 30 1.92 6.91 -9.35
N TYR A 31 2.51 7.64 -10.31
CA TYR A 31 1.77 8.50 -11.24
C TYR A 31 1.18 7.67 -12.38
N ALA A 32 0.29 6.74 -12.03
CA ALA A 32 -0.40 5.85 -12.95
C ALA A 32 -1.77 5.48 -12.37
N GLU A 33 -2.70 5.05 -13.22
CA GLU A 33 -4.00 4.53 -12.77
C GLU A 33 -3.85 3.22 -11.98
N TYR A 34 -2.83 2.42 -12.33
CA TYR A 34 -2.49 1.17 -11.66
C TYR A 34 -0.98 1.03 -11.47
N VAL A 35 -0.59 0.45 -10.33
CA VAL A 35 0.81 0.15 -10.00
C VAL A 35 0.90 -1.22 -9.32
N THR A 36 1.95 -1.97 -9.64
CA THR A 36 2.25 -3.22 -8.94
C THR A 36 3.22 -2.98 -7.79
N SER A 37 2.96 -3.55 -6.62
CA SER A 37 3.77 -3.38 -5.42
C SER A 37 3.89 -4.68 -4.62
N PRO A 38 5.01 -4.95 -3.94
CA PRO A 38 5.07 -5.97 -2.89
C PRO A 38 4.01 -5.70 -1.82
N ALA A 39 3.25 -6.73 -1.43
CA ALA A 39 2.17 -6.60 -0.44
C ALA A 39 2.64 -5.98 0.89
N ARG A 40 3.87 -6.31 1.32
CA ARG A 40 4.50 -5.77 2.55
C ARG A 40 4.79 -4.27 2.52
N HIS A 41 4.77 -3.61 1.36
CA HIS A 41 4.94 -2.15 1.26
C HIS A 41 3.62 -1.40 1.40
N LEU A 42 2.50 -2.12 1.47
CA LEU A 42 1.16 -1.56 1.55
C LEU A 42 0.53 -1.95 2.88
N VAL A 43 -0.15 -1.00 3.50
CA VAL A 43 -0.94 -1.21 4.71
C VAL A 43 -2.38 -0.83 4.44
N ARG A 44 -3.32 -1.50 5.11
CA ARG A 44 -4.75 -1.15 5.01
C ARG A 44 -4.96 0.27 5.53
N LYS A 45 -5.68 1.08 4.76
CA LYS A 45 -6.06 2.43 5.13
C LYS A 45 -7.05 2.34 6.31
N PRO A 46 -6.81 3.06 7.43
CA PRO A 46 -7.83 3.22 8.45
C PRO A 46 -9.09 3.88 7.86
N GLU A 47 -10.27 3.38 8.22
CA GLU A 47 -11.55 3.91 7.74
C GLU A 47 -11.76 5.40 8.10
N ALA A 48 -11.16 5.83 9.21
CA ALA A 48 -11.21 7.21 9.68
C ALA A 48 -10.44 8.21 8.77
N LEU A 49 -9.61 7.73 7.84
CA LEU A 49 -8.81 8.58 6.96
C LEU A 49 -9.37 8.59 5.54
N THR A 50 -9.51 9.79 4.98
CA THR A 50 -9.74 9.95 3.55
C THR A 50 -8.51 9.52 2.76
N HIS A 51 -8.69 9.22 1.47
CA HIS A 51 -7.56 8.88 0.59
C HIS A 51 -6.53 10.02 0.50
N VAL A 52 -6.98 11.27 0.51
CA VAL A 52 -6.10 12.46 0.51
C VAL A 52 -5.27 12.51 1.79
N GLN A 53 -5.90 12.30 2.95
CA GLN A 53 -5.19 12.26 4.23
C GLN A 53 -4.20 11.10 4.31
N ALA A 54 -4.59 9.91 3.83
CA ALA A 54 -3.71 8.75 3.81
C ALA A 54 -2.51 8.93 2.86
N ALA A 55 -2.69 9.62 1.73
CA ALA A 55 -1.62 9.94 0.80
C ALA A 55 -0.65 11.01 1.34
N ALA A 56 -1.13 11.90 2.21
CA ALA A 56 -0.30 12.91 2.87
C ALA A 56 0.53 12.34 4.04
N LEU A 57 0.17 11.15 4.54
CA LEU A 57 0.98 10.50 5.56
C LEU A 57 2.24 9.91 4.93
N PRO A 58 3.45 10.19 5.45
CA PRO A 58 4.60 9.35 5.13
C PRO A 58 4.20 7.91 5.50
N PRO A 59 4.53 6.89 4.68
CA PRO A 59 4.28 5.52 5.08
C PRO A 59 4.97 5.33 6.41
N ALA A 60 4.19 5.16 7.48
CA ALA A 60 4.74 4.92 8.78
C ALA A 60 5.64 3.70 8.65
N ALA A 61 6.95 3.91 8.81
CA ALA A 61 7.92 2.85 8.94
C ALA A 61 7.50 2.01 10.14
N ARG A 62 6.66 1.00 9.91
CA ARG A 62 6.48 -0.09 10.86
C ARG A 62 7.65 -1.03 10.61
N SER A 63 8.80 -0.69 11.17
CA SER A 63 9.66 -1.71 11.73
C SER A 63 8.81 -2.47 12.75
N HIS A 64 8.37 -3.67 12.41
CA HIS A 64 8.20 -4.67 13.45
C HIS A 64 9.63 -5.01 13.90
N PRO A 65 10.02 -4.72 15.15
CA PRO A 65 11.25 -5.26 15.70
C PRO A 65 10.99 -6.75 15.96
N GLU A 66 11.67 -7.61 15.20
CA GLU A 66 12.32 -8.79 15.76
C GLU A 66 13.81 -8.71 15.43
#